data_AF-A0A6P1CXL7-F1
#
_entry.id   AF-A0A6P1CXL7-F1
#
_cell.length_a   1.000
_cell.length_b   1.000
_cell.length_c   1.000
_cell.angle_alpha   90.00
_cell.angle_beta   90.00
_cell.angle_gamma   90.00
#
_symmetry.space_group_name_H-M   'P 1'
#
loop_
_entity.id
_entity.type
_entity.pdbx_description
1 polymer ?
#
loop_
_entity_poly.entity_id
_entity_poly.type
_entity_poly.pdbx_seq_one_letter_code
_entity_poly.pdbx_strand_id
1 'polypeptide(L)' 'SAVDDAVIAGLRTGDYIGAYADQPGLDVSHVGIFVATPDGPVFRNTSSLPADNKVVDTPLLDYVRATPGILVLRPR' A
#
# COMPACT_ATOMS: atom_id res chain seq x y z
N SER A 1 7.59 -10.52 -8.10
CA SER A 1 6.71 -9.86 -7.13
C SER A 1 5.27 -10.22 -7.47
N ALA A 2 4.39 -10.40 -6.49
CA ALA A 2 2.96 -10.58 -6.75
C ALA A 2 2.27 -9.29 -7.24
N VAL A 3 2.91 -8.14 -7.02
CA VAL A 3 2.50 -6.83 -7.54
C VAL A 3 3.44 -6.44 -8.68
N ASP A 4 2.89 -6.35 -9.88
CA ASP A 4 3.60 -5.95 -11.10
C ASP A 4 3.01 -4.67 -11.70
N ASP A 5 3.57 -4.22 -12.83
CA ASP A 5 3.15 -3.00 -13.51
C ASP A 5 1.68 -3.05 -13.95
N ALA A 6 1.16 -4.24 -14.29
CA ALA A 6 -0.23 -4.41 -14.70
C ALA A 6 -1.18 -4.24 -13.50
N VAL A 7 -0.82 -4.78 -12.33
CA VAL A 7 -1.56 -4.54 -11.08
C VAL A 7 -1.54 -3.05 -10.72
N ILE A 8 -0.37 -2.40 -10.78
CA ILE A 8 -0.22 -0.98 -10.45
C ILE A 8 -1.06 -0.10 -11.38
N ALA A 9 -1.08 -0.41 -12.69
CA ALA A 9 -1.88 0.32 -13.68
C ALA A 9 -3.40 0.23 -13.43
N GLY A 10 -3.87 -0.76 -12.68
CA GLY A 10 -5.27 -0.92 -12.29
C GLY A 10 -5.71 -0.08 -11.08
N LEU A 11 -4.76 0.48 -10.34
CA LEU A 11 -5.02 1.25 -9.12
C LEU A 11 -5.55 2.65 -9.45
N ARG A 12 -6.37 3.20 -8.54
CA ARG A 12 -6.95 4.53 -8.62
C ARG A 12 -6.84 5.24 -7.29
N THR A 13 -6.59 6.55 -7.33
CA THR A 13 -6.55 7.38 -6.11
C THR A 13 -7.81 7.12 -5.27
N GLY A 14 -7.60 6.80 -3.99
CA GLY A 14 -8.67 6.43 -3.06
C GLY A 14 -8.86 4.93 -2.86
N ASP A 15 -8.17 4.07 -3.62
CA ASP A 15 -8.15 2.64 -3.33
C ASP A 15 -7.56 2.37 -1.94
N TYR A 16 -8.28 1.58 -1.16
CA TYR A 16 -7.81 1.09 0.12
C TYR A 16 -6.89 -0.11 -0.10
N ILE A 17 -5.65 0.02 0.35
CA ILE A 17 -4.62 -1.01 0.22
C ILE A 17 -4.38 -1.65 1.58
N GLY A 18 -4.40 -2.98 1.63
CA GLY A 18 -3.89 -3.77 2.75
C GLY A 18 -2.66 -4.57 2.34
N ALA A 19 -1.60 -4.53 3.15
CA ALA A 19 -0.44 -5.41 2.99
C ALA A 19 -0.81 -6.84 3.41
N TYR A 20 -0.76 -7.78 2.47
CA TYR A 20 -1.02 -9.20 2.75
C TYR A 20 0.00 -9.73 3.76
N ALA A 21 -0.47 -10.49 4.74
CA ALA A 21 0.37 -11.19 5.70
C ALA A 21 0.33 -12.70 5.43
N ASP A 22 1.51 -13.33 5.41
CA ASP A 22 1.67 -14.79 5.27
C ASP A 22 1.73 -15.51 6.63
N GLN A 23 1.56 -14.77 7.73
CA GLN A 23 1.54 -15.30 9.08
C GLN A 23 0.22 -16.01 9.39
N PRO A 24 0.24 -17.25 9.94
CA PRO A 24 -0.98 -17.93 10.36
C PRO A 24 -1.85 -17.10 11.31
N GLY A 25 -3.13 -16.95 10.97
CA GLY A 25 -4.11 -16.20 11.76
C GLY A 25 -4.09 -14.68 11.55
N LEU A 26 -3.33 -14.17 10.58
CA LEU A 26 -3.32 -12.75 10.20
C LEU A 26 -3.43 -12.61 8.69
N ASP A 27 -4.46 -11.90 8.21
CA ASP A 27 -4.69 -11.72 6.78
C ASP A 27 -4.03 -10.44 6.23
N VAL A 28 -4.04 -9.37 7.03
CA VAL A 28 -3.52 -8.04 6.66
C VAL A 28 -2.76 -7.44 7.84
N SER A 29 -1.52 -7.00 7.62
CA SER A 29 -0.65 -6.46 8.67
C SER A 29 -0.66 -4.93 8.78
N HIS A 30 -0.89 -4.23 7.67
CA HIS A 30 -0.89 -2.77 7.62
C HIS A 30 -1.76 -2.28 6.45
N VAL A 31 -2.27 -1.06 6.58
CA VAL A 31 -3.26 -0.50 5.66
C VAL A 31 -3.00 0.97 5.37
N GLY A 32 -3.52 1.43 4.24
CA GLY A 32 -3.42 2.81 3.81
C GLY A 32 -4.18 3.04 2.50
N ILE A 33 -3.90 4.14 1.83
CA ILE A 33 -4.62 4.58 0.63
C ILE A 33 -3.62 4.76 -0.52
N PHE A 34 -3.96 4.24 -1.69
CA PHE A 34 -3.26 4.58 -2.93
C PHE A 34 -3.57 6.03 -3.33
N VAL A 35 -2.52 6.78 -3.65
CA VAL A 35 -2.66 8.13 -4.22
C VAL A 35 -1.73 8.26 -5.42
N ALA A 36 -2.30 8.57 -6.59
CA ALA A 36 -1.52 9.00 -7.74
C ALA A 36 -1.11 10.47 -7.54
N THR A 37 0.20 10.75 -7.60
CA THR A 37 0.76 12.10 -7.48
C THR A 37 1.60 12.45 -8.72
N PRO A 38 1.92 13.73 -8.96
CA PRO A 38 2.82 14.13 -10.05
C PRO A 38 4.21 13.50 -9.97
N ASP A 39 4.69 13.19 -8.76
CA ASP A 39 6.03 12.62 -8.53
C ASP A 39 6.01 11.07 -8.52
N GLY A 40 4.85 10.47 -8.78
CA GLY A 40 4.64 9.02 -8.83
C GLY A 40 3.56 8.53 -7.86
N PRO A 41 3.21 7.23 -7.92
CA PRO A 41 2.23 6.64 -7.02
C PRO A 41 2.80 6.48 -5.61
N VAL A 42 2.01 6.85 -4.61
CA VAL A 42 2.36 6.70 -3.20
C VAL A 42 1.32 5.88 -2.44
N PHE A 43 1.80 5.24 -1.37
CA PHE A 43 1.00 4.62 -0.34
C PHE A 43 0.93 5.57 0.86
N ARG A 44 -0.21 6.25 1.00
CA ARG A 44 -0.50 7.14 2.13
C ARG A 44 -0.95 6.31 3.32
N ASN A 45 -0.18 6.31 4.40
CA ASN A 45 -0.43 5.45 5.56
C ASN A 45 -0.15 6.16 6.88
N THR A 46 -0.67 5.61 7.98
CA THR A 46 -0.24 5.96 9.33
C THR A 46 0.96 5.12 9.72
N SER A 47 2.14 5.73 9.68
CA SER A 47 3.39 5.04 10.01
C SER A 47 3.65 5.11 11.52
N SER A 48 3.88 3.93 12.13
CA SER A 48 4.29 3.79 13.52
C SER A 48 5.81 3.79 13.70
N LEU A 49 6.57 4.04 12.63
CA LEU A 49 8.02 4.18 12.74
C LEU A 49 8.34 5.39 13.64
N PRO A 50 9.34 5.29 14.53
CA PRO A 50 9.70 6.39 15.43
C PRO A 50 9.96 7.72 14.73
N ALA A 51 10.49 7.68 13.50
CA ALA A 51 10.79 8.87 12.68
C ALA A 51 9.54 9.55 12.10
N ASP A 52 8.43 8.83 11.98
CA ASP A 52 7.21 9.30 11.36
C ASP A 52 6.16 9.67 12.41
N ASN A 53 5.61 8.67 13.11
CA ASN A 53 4.50 8.80 14.07
C ASN A 53 3.35 9.71 13.57
N LYS A 54 3.06 9.65 12.26
CA LYS A 54 2.10 10.51 11.57
C LYS A 54 1.67 9.87 10.25
N VAL A 55 0.74 10.54 9.57
CA VAL A 55 0.41 10.19 8.18
C VAL A 55 1.58 10.59 7.28
N VAL A 56 2.07 9.64 6.49
CA VAL A 56 3.15 9.85 5.53
C VAL A 56 2.79 9.28 4.17
N ASP A 57 3.43 9.81 3.13
CA ASP A 57 3.40 9.26 1.78
C ASP A 57 4.68 8.47 1.54
N THR A 58 4.55 7.16 1.38
CA THR A 58 5.66 6.27 1.04
C THR A 58 5.62 5.94 -0.45
N PRO A 59 6.73 5.93 -1.19
CA PRO A 59 6.73 5.48 -2.59
C PRO A 59 6.11 4.08 -2.70
N LEU A 60 5.07 3.93 -3.52
CA LEU A 60 4.28 2.70 -3.55
C LEU A 60 5.14 1.49 -3.93
N LEU A 61 6.00 1.64 -4.94
CA LEU A 61 6.82 0.54 -5.45
C LEU A 61 7.81 0.02 -4.39
N ASP A 62 8.34 0.92 -3.56
CA ASP A 62 9.23 0.52 -2.46
C ASP A 62 8.45 -0.24 -1.38
N TYR A 63 7.26 0.25 -1.05
CA TYR A 63 6.39 -0.41 -0.07
C TYR A 63 5.97 -1.82 -0.53
N VAL A 64 5.42 -1.97 -1.74
CA VAL A 64 4.91 -3.28 -2.22
C VAL A 64 6.01 -4.30 -2.47
N ARG A 65 7.26 -3.85 -2.71
CA ARG A 65 8.42 -4.76 -2.76
C ARG A 65 8.76 -5.38 -1.41
N ALA A 66 8.42 -4.68 -0.32
CA ALA A 66 8.65 -5.14 1.04
C ALA A 66 7.49 -6.00 1.59
N THR A 67 6.38 -6.14 0.85
CA THR A 67 5.25 -6.99 1.24
C THR A 67 5.16 -8.24 0.37
N PRO A 68 4.62 -9.37 0.89
CA PRO A 68 4.37 -10.56 0.08
C PRO A 68 3.33 -10.32 -1.04
N GLY A 69 2.41 -9.38 -0.82
CA GLY A 69 1.37 -8.95 -1.76
C GLY A 69 0.51 -7.84 -1.18
N ILE A 70 -0.53 -7.44 -1.93
CA ILE A 70 -1.52 -6.45 -1.47
C ILE A 70 -2.95 -6.90 -1.76
N LEU A 71 -3.88 -6.47 -0.91
CA LEU A 71 -5.31 -6.48 -1.16
C LEU A 71 -5.75 -5.08 -1.55
N VAL A 72 -6.65 -4.99 -2.53
CA VAL A 72 -7.20 -3.71 -3.03
C VAL A 72 -8.70 -3.71 -2.84
N LEU A 73 -9.22 -2.73 -2.10
CA LEU A 73 -10.65 -2.48 -1.97
C LEU A 73 -10.96 -1.09 -2.52
N ARG A 74 -11.87 -1.03 -3.49
CA ARG A 74 -12.38 0.22 -4.05
C ARG A 74 -13.82 0.46 -3.55
N PRO A 75 -14.07 1.50 -2.76
CA PRO A 75 -15.43 1.88 -2.38
C PRO A 75 -16.27 2.23 -3.63
N ARG A 76 -17.59 2.01 -3.56
CA ARG A 76 -18.53 2.39 -4.63
C ARG A 76 -18.91 3.85 -4.55
#